data_AF-A0A3D5M3B9-F1
#
_entry.id   AF-A0A3D5M3B9-F1
#
_cell.length_a   1.000
_cell.length_b   1.000
_cell.length_c   1.000
_cell.angle_alpha   90.00
_cell.angle_beta   90.00
_cell.angle_gamma   90.00
#
_symmetry.space_group_name_H-M   'P 1'
#
loop_
_entity.id
_entity.type
_entity.pdbx_description
1 polymer ?
#
loop_
_entity_poly.entity_id
_entity_poly.type
_entity_poly.pdbx_seq_one_letter_code
_entity_poly.pdbx_strand_id
1 'polypeptide(L)'
;MERNHFSENQNSLLGYHITLPLLLLLILASGVQAAYTASFAEKSAREETPLSYNQQVRPILSNHCFPCHGPDSAARKAELRLDSFEDSTRKRTAGAAITPGDAELSLLFQRITSSDEQERMPPPEIHKEMTQDQIAVIRRWIEEGAQYEAHWSFQTPQQPRVPDIAPQVASTPIDALIRSELQSWPLSWRERASKEALIRRATFDLTGLPPTLKEIDDFLSDTEADAWNKVLDRLLESSRFGEHWGRIWLDAARYADTHGLHLDNYREMWPYRDKVIELFNENIPYDEFVKGQLAGDLLPEASLEDQIASGFVRAHPTTSEGGAINEEYRMIYSVDRTNTFGTVFLGLTVGCAQCHDHKFDPVTQEDYFGLYSFFNNTAEAEMDGNAKAHPPVVKVPTEEQKLRQTALTQQVEEMKKQQSAPQQELDAAQKKFETKWLAEENRWHDFEVDTFETSSASTLEPLGDGSYLAAGENPAQDIYTFSTVIDAGVYKALRIEGLLHESLPGGGPGRAGNSNIVLTEIEGTVESLDAEGLAQGEAVAVDWKHAYADHQQPNWPVTAAIDGNITLDDGWAVEGIQRKERRVAIFA
;
A
#
# COMPACT_ATOMS: atom_id res chain seq x y z
N MET A 1 15.84 9.49 79.23
CA MET A 1 16.92 10.09 80.05
C MET A 1 17.52 11.21 79.20
N GLU A 2 17.48 12.49 79.58
CA GLU A 2 16.95 13.14 80.80
C GLU A 2 16.19 14.43 80.41
N ARG A 3 15.28 14.88 81.28
CA ARG A 3 14.67 16.21 81.20
C ARG A 3 15.47 17.15 82.10
N ASN A 4 15.66 18.40 81.68
CA ASN A 4 15.95 19.48 82.63
C ASN A 4 14.88 20.58 82.52
N HIS A 5 14.13 20.77 83.60
CA HIS A 5 13.36 21.97 83.87
C HIS A 5 14.30 23.07 84.36
N PHE A 6 13.95 24.33 84.10
CA PHE A 6 14.10 25.40 85.09
C PHE A 6 12.87 26.31 85.03
N SER A 7 12.46 26.84 86.19
CA SER A 7 11.25 27.63 86.40
C SER A 7 11.59 29.01 86.97
N GLU A 8 10.67 29.98 86.82
CA GLU A 8 10.44 31.10 87.76
C GLU A 8 11.61 32.12 87.94
N ASN A 9 11.52 33.33 88.52
CA ASN A 9 10.46 34.28 88.97
C ASN A 9 11.16 35.67 89.09
N GLN A 10 10.56 36.87 89.29
CA GLN A 10 9.18 37.35 89.52
C GLN A 10 9.14 38.89 89.28
N ASN A 11 7.93 39.49 89.14
CA ASN A 11 7.59 40.90 89.45
C ASN A 11 8.23 42.06 88.64
N SER A 12 7.70 43.29 88.64
CA SER A 12 6.33 43.86 88.67
C SER A 12 6.47 45.38 88.47
N LEU A 13 5.39 46.10 88.09
CA LEU A 13 5.01 47.47 88.53
C LEU A 13 3.98 48.13 87.58
N LEU A 14 3.21 49.06 88.16
CA LEU A 14 2.19 50.01 87.65
C LEU A 14 2.33 50.46 86.17
N GLY A 15 1.29 50.86 85.45
CA GLY A 15 -0.13 51.12 85.82
C GLY A 15 -0.71 52.26 84.96
N TYR A 16 -2.03 52.24 84.71
CA TYR A 16 -2.82 53.22 83.91
C TYR A 16 -2.49 53.36 82.42
N HIS A 17 -3.46 52.96 81.56
CA HIS A 17 -3.98 53.67 80.36
C HIS A 17 -4.87 52.73 79.50
N ILE A 18 -5.95 52.19 80.09
CA ILE A 18 -6.88 51.25 79.41
C ILE A 18 -8.16 51.99 78.99
N THR A 19 -8.09 52.75 77.88
CA THR A 19 -9.31 53.23 77.17
C THR A 19 -9.10 53.35 75.65
N LEU A 20 -7.89 53.60 75.17
CA LEU A 20 -7.58 53.70 73.73
C LEU A 20 -7.39 52.36 72.99
N PRO A 21 -6.85 51.26 73.58
CA PRO A 21 -6.58 50.03 72.83
C PRO A 21 -7.85 49.26 72.43
N LEU A 22 -8.91 49.34 73.24
CA LEU A 22 -10.15 48.59 73.02
C LEU A 22 -10.91 49.10 71.79
N LEU A 23 -10.89 50.41 71.53
CA LEU A 23 -11.53 51.00 70.37
C LEU A 23 -10.82 50.60 69.07
N LEU A 24 -9.48 50.57 69.06
CA LEU A 24 -8.69 50.11 67.93
C LEU A 24 -8.91 48.61 67.65
N LEU A 25 -8.99 47.77 68.69
CA LEU A 25 -9.29 46.35 68.56
C LEU A 25 -10.70 46.09 68.00
N LEU A 26 -11.70 46.89 68.38
CA LEU A 26 -13.06 46.79 67.82
C LEU A 26 -13.14 47.28 66.35
N ILE A 27 -12.37 48.31 65.98
CA ILE A 27 -12.27 48.79 64.59
C ILE A 27 -11.50 47.77 63.72
N LEU A 28 -10.45 47.15 64.24
CA LEU A 28 -9.73 46.08 63.54
C LEU A 28 -10.57 44.81 63.41
N ALA A 29 -11.31 44.41 64.46
CA ALA A 29 -12.20 43.25 64.39
C ALA A 29 -13.35 43.46 63.39
N SER A 30 -13.97 44.64 63.36
CA SER A 30 -15.01 44.95 62.37
C SER A 30 -14.46 45.13 60.94
N GLY A 31 -13.23 45.64 60.78
CA GLY A 31 -12.53 45.67 59.49
C GLY A 31 -12.19 44.28 58.95
N VAL A 32 -11.72 43.36 59.82
CA VAL A 32 -11.45 41.96 59.44
C VAL A 32 -12.75 41.21 59.14
N GLN A 33 -13.82 41.43 59.92
CA GLN A 33 -15.14 40.85 59.63
C GLN A 33 -15.68 41.34 58.28
N ALA A 34 -15.57 42.65 57.99
CA ALA A 34 -15.99 43.25 56.73
C ALA A 34 -15.17 42.72 55.53
N ALA A 35 -13.86 42.57 55.67
CA ALA A 35 -12.99 41.99 54.65
C ALA A 35 -13.28 40.50 54.40
N TYR A 36 -13.58 39.71 55.45
CA TYR A 36 -14.05 38.34 55.30
C TYR A 36 -15.40 38.28 54.58
N THR A 37 -16.38 39.12 54.95
CA THR A 37 -17.68 39.14 54.25
C THR A 37 -17.57 39.63 52.81
N ALA A 38 -16.67 40.58 52.50
CA ALA A 38 -16.41 41.02 51.14
C ALA A 38 -15.78 39.89 50.30
N SER A 39 -14.79 39.17 50.83
CA SER A 39 -14.17 38.03 50.16
C SER A 39 -15.13 36.85 49.90
N PHE A 40 -16.18 36.70 50.70
CA PHE A 40 -17.26 35.75 50.42
C PHE A 40 -18.34 36.30 49.46
N ALA A 41 -18.64 37.61 49.50
CA ALA A 41 -19.61 38.24 48.60
C ALA A 41 -19.11 38.34 47.15
N GLU A 42 -17.82 38.66 46.97
CA GLU A 42 -17.18 38.77 45.65
C GLU A 42 -17.06 37.38 44.96
N LYS A 43 -17.15 36.30 45.75
CA LYS A 43 -17.24 34.91 45.24
C LYS A 43 -18.61 34.55 44.64
N SER A 44 -19.63 35.40 44.82
CA SER A 44 -21.00 35.18 44.34
C SER A 44 -21.28 35.82 42.98
N ALA A 45 -20.31 36.53 42.39
CA ALA A 45 -20.42 37.16 41.06
C ALA A 45 -19.44 36.54 40.05
N ARG A 46 -19.26 35.20 40.10
CA ARG A 46 -18.92 34.48 38.87
C ARG A 46 -20.12 34.63 37.94
N GLU A 47 -19.89 35.06 36.69
CA GLU A 47 -20.82 34.72 35.61
C GLU A 47 -21.09 33.23 35.72
N GLU A 48 -22.37 32.83 35.82
CA GLU A 48 -22.71 31.41 35.92
C GLU A 48 -22.20 30.73 34.66
N THR A 49 -21.10 29.97 34.82
CA THR A 49 -20.49 29.27 33.70
C THR A 49 -21.58 28.39 33.08
N PRO A 50 -21.79 28.47 31.75
CA PRO A 50 -22.75 27.60 31.07
C PRO A 50 -22.47 26.15 31.42
N LEU A 51 -23.52 25.41 31.74
CA LEU A 51 -23.40 24.05 32.23
C LEU A 51 -22.89 23.16 31.07
N SER A 52 -21.69 22.60 31.22
CA SER A 52 -21.11 21.74 30.17
C SER A 52 -21.67 20.33 30.27
N TYR A 53 -22.25 19.84 29.18
CA TYR A 53 -22.72 18.47 29.09
C TYR A 53 -21.57 17.48 29.28
N ASN A 54 -20.43 17.65 28.59
CA ASN A 54 -19.32 16.72 28.72
C ASN A 54 -18.64 16.72 30.09
N GLN A 55 -18.50 17.88 30.75
CA GLN A 55 -17.80 17.96 32.04
C GLN A 55 -18.70 17.62 33.23
N GLN A 56 -20.00 17.95 33.18
CA GLN A 56 -20.88 17.90 34.35
C GLN A 56 -22.01 16.87 34.21
N VAL A 57 -22.64 16.73 33.04
CA VAL A 57 -23.84 15.88 32.85
C VAL A 57 -23.48 14.47 32.45
N ARG A 58 -22.71 14.32 31.37
CA ARG A 58 -22.34 13.04 30.78
C ARG A 58 -21.65 12.09 31.76
N PRO A 59 -20.76 12.54 32.67
CA PRO A 59 -20.18 11.64 33.69
C PRO A 59 -21.23 11.09 34.65
N ILE A 60 -22.28 11.85 34.96
CA ILE A 60 -23.41 11.40 35.78
C ILE A 60 -24.23 10.37 34.99
N LEU A 61 -24.70 10.71 33.79
CA LEU A 61 -25.52 9.80 32.97
C LEU A 61 -24.76 8.52 32.61
N SER A 62 -23.46 8.60 32.31
CA SER A 62 -22.59 7.46 32.03
C SER A 62 -22.44 6.53 33.22
N ASN A 63 -22.21 7.08 34.42
CA ASN A 63 -22.06 6.26 35.63
C ASN A 63 -23.39 5.65 36.08
N HIS A 64 -24.48 6.41 36.07
CA HIS A 64 -25.74 6.06 36.74
C HIS A 64 -26.81 5.49 35.80
N CYS A 65 -26.80 5.84 34.50
CA CYS A 65 -27.94 5.58 33.59
C CYS A 65 -27.60 4.71 32.36
N PHE A 66 -26.50 5.01 31.67
CA PHE A 66 -26.13 4.32 30.41
C PHE A 66 -25.93 2.80 30.52
N PRO A 67 -25.57 2.17 31.66
CA PRO A 67 -25.52 0.71 31.77
C PRO A 67 -26.85 -0.02 31.52
N CYS A 68 -27.99 0.68 31.58
CA CYS A 68 -29.31 0.12 31.24
C CYS A 68 -30.08 0.93 30.19
N HIS A 69 -29.69 2.19 29.95
CA HIS A 69 -30.36 3.10 29.02
C HIS A 69 -29.35 3.83 28.11
N GLY A 70 -28.37 3.10 27.61
CA GLY A 70 -27.26 3.61 26.80
C GLY A 70 -27.02 2.82 25.50
N PRO A 71 -25.83 2.94 24.89
CA PRO A 71 -25.56 2.39 23.56
C PRO A 71 -25.77 0.89 23.44
N ASP A 72 -25.30 0.12 24.42
CA ASP A 72 -25.46 -1.34 24.50
C ASP A 72 -26.92 -1.79 24.28
N SER A 73 -27.18 -2.45 23.15
CA SER A 73 -28.51 -2.95 22.78
C SER A 73 -28.92 -4.18 23.61
N ALA A 74 -27.97 -5.01 24.04
CA ALA A 74 -28.24 -6.23 24.81
C ALA A 74 -28.60 -5.93 26.27
N ALA A 75 -28.10 -4.83 26.83
CA ALA A 75 -28.44 -4.36 28.18
C ALA A 75 -29.62 -3.38 28.24
N ARG A 76 -30.19 -2.97 27.09
CA ARG A 76 -31.11 -1.83 27.00
C ARG A 76 -32.51 -2.13 27.56
N LYS A 77 -32.85 -1.49 28.68
CA LYS A 77 -34.19 -1.51 29.28
C LYS A 77 -35.10 -0.47 28.61
N ALA A 78 -36.38 -0.85 28.43
CA ALA A 78 -37.44 -0.02 27.86
C ALA A 78 -37.14 0.59 26.46
N GLU A 79 -36.20 -0.01 25.72
CA GLU A 79 -35.71 0.50 24.43
C GLU A 79 -35.32 1.99 24.48
N LEU A 80 -34.76 2.45 25.60
CA LEU A 80 -34.45 3.86 25.87
C LEU A 80 -32.95 4.14 25.75
N ARG A 81 -32.60 5.20 25.02
CA ARG A 81 -31.25 5.73 24.83
C ARG A 81 -31.15 7.14 25.43
N LEU A 82 -30.70 7.23 26.68
CA LEU A 82 -30.43 8.50 27.35
C LEU A 82 -29.13 9.16 26.87
N ASP A 83 -28.32 8.46 26.09
CA ASP A 83 -27.16 8.98 25.37
C ASP A 83 -27.50 9.67 24.04
N SER A 84 -28.76 9.58 23.58
CA SER A 84 -29.27 10.23 22.38
C SER A 84 -30.33 11.29 22.72
N PHE A 85 -30.16 12.52 22.22
CA PHE A 85 -31.17 13.57 22.35
C PHE A 85 -32.49 13.20 21.66
N GLU A 86 -32.44 12.62 20.46
CA GLU A 86 -33.64 12.27 19.69
C GLU A 86 -34.48 11.21 20.42
N ASP A 87 -33.84 10.18 20.97
CA ASP A 87 -34.54 9.07 21.61
C ASP A 87 -35.04 9.40 23.03
N SER A 88 -34.26 10.18 23.79
CA SER A 88 -34.64 10.64 25.13
C SER A 88 -35.79 11.65 25.11
N THR A 89 -35.86 12.50 24.07
CA THR A 89 -36.96 13.47 23.87
C THR A 89 -38.14 12.90 23.07
N ARG A 90 -38.01 11.69 22.49
CA ARG A 90 -39.09 11.00 21.78
C ARG A 90 -40.30 10.81 22.70
N LYS A 91 -41.49 11.21 22.22
CA LYS A 91 -42.76 10.95 22.91
C LYS A 91 -43.02 9.44 22.98
N ARG A 92 -43.05 8.88 24.18
CA ARG A 92 -43.41 7.48 24.48
C ARG A 92 -44.74 7.45 25.23
N THR A 93 -45.33 6.26 25.39
CA THR A 93 -46.67 6.07 26.01
C THR A 93 -46.80 6.69 27.41
N ALA A 94 -45.72 6.74 28.18
CA ALA A 94 -45.68 7.33 29.53
C ALA A 94 -45.26 8.81 29.56
N GLY A 95 -44.89 9.41 28.42
CA GLY A 95 -44.18 10.70 28.34
C GLY A 95 -42.82 10.57 27.67
N ALA A 96 -42.12 11.69 27.47
CA ALA A 96 -40.72 11.68 27.05
C ALA A 96 -39.81 11.41 28.26
N ALA A 97 -38.64 10.80 28.04
CA ALA A 97 -37.69 10.59 29.14
C ALA A 97 -37.12 11.94 29.62
N ILE A 98 -36.86 12.84 28.67
CA ILE A 98 -36.45 14.22 28.90
C ILE A 98 -37.40 15.15 28.13
N THR A 99 -37.90 16.17 28.82
CA THR A 99 -38.65 17.29 28.28
C THR A 99 -37.78 18.55 28.39
N PRO A 100 -37.12 18.99 27.30
CA PRO A 100 -36.27 20.18 27.32
C PRO A 100 -37.01 21.41 27.86
N GLY A 101 -36.42 22.08 28.84
CA GLY A 101 -36.97 23.26 29.53
C GLY A 101 -37.91 22.96 30.70
N ASP A 102 -38.26 21.70 30.97
CA ASP A 102 -39.16 21.32 32.07
C ASP A 102 -38.68 20.04 32.76
N ALA A 103 -37.98 20.21 33.89
CA ALA A 103 -37.53 19.10 34.72
C ALA A 103 -38.70 18.35 35.37
N GLU A 104 -39.76 19.04 35.79
CA GLU A 104 -40.89 18.41 36.48
C GLU A 104 -41.73 17.54 35.52
N LEU A 105 -41.78 17.89 34.24
CA LEU A 105 -42.39 17.08 33.16
C LEU A 105 -41.43 16.04 32.56
N SER A 106 -40.17 15.97 33.01
CA SER A 106 -39.19 14.97 32.54
C SER A 106 -39.24 13.70 33.37
N LEU A 107 -39.61 12.57 32.77
CA LEU A 107 -39.65 11.28 33.48
C LEU A 107 -38.30 10.94 34.14
N LEU A 108 -37.17 11.24 33.50
CA LEU A 108 -35.84 11.02 34.09
C LEU A 108 -35.71 11.72 35.46
N PHE A 109 -36.13 12.98 35.56
CA PHE A 109 -36.02 13.75 36.80
C PHE A 109 -36.97 13.20 37.88
N GLN A 110 -38.21 12.87 37.51
CA GLN A 110 -39.18 12.22 38.42
C GLN A 110 -38.63 10.90 38.97
N ARG A 111 -37.92 10.11 38.14
CA ARG A 111 -37.34 8.82 38.51
C ARG A 111 -36.15 8.96 39.46
N ILE A 112 -35.26 9.94 39.26
CA ILE A 112 -34.11 10.17 40.17
C ILE A 112 -34.51 10.85 41.49
N THR A 113 -35.66 11.52 41.54
CA THR A 113 -36.20 12.15 42.76
C THR A 113 -37.27 11.31 43.48
N SER A 114 -37.72 10.19 42.90
CA SER A 114 -38.76 9.33 43.47
C SER A 114 -38.42 8.83 44.87
N SER A 115 -39.43 8.79 45.74
CA SER A 115 -39.41 8.12 47.05
C SER A 115 -39.90 6.67 47.00
N ASP A 116 -40.50 6.22 45.89
CA ASP A 116 -40.88 4.83 45.68
C ASP A 116 -39.68 4.05 45.12
N GLU A 117 -39.23 3.03 45.84
CA GLU A 117 -38.09 2.18 45.48
C GLU A 117 -38.30 1.42 44.16
N GLN A 118 -39.54 1.10 43.77
CA GLN A 118 -39.83 0.41 42.50
C GLN A 118 -39.74 1.35 41.30
N GLU A 119 -40.01 2.63 41.52
CA GLU A 119 -39.97 3.65 40.48
C GLU A 119 -38.61 4.38 40.42
N ARG A 120 -37.84 4.39 41.52
CA ARG A 120 -36.57 5.11 41.66
C ARG A 120 -35.50 4.61 40.68
N MET A 121 -34.80 5.55 40.07
CA MET A 121 -33.61 5.30 39.25
C MET A 121 -32.39 6.06 39.81
N PRO A 122 -31.18 5.49 39.78
CA PRO A 122 -30.91 4.10 39.45
C PRO A 122 -31.47 3.15 40.54
N PRO A 123 -31.84 1.91 40.19
CA PRO A 123 -32.46 0.99 41.14
C PRO A 123 -31.56 0.69 42.36
N PRO A 124 -32.11 0.58 43.59
CA PRO A 124 -31.30 0.37 44.79
C PRO A 124 -30.34 -0.83 44.72
N GLU A 125 -30.73 -1.90 44.02
CA GLU A 125 -29.95 -3.12 43.87
C GLU A 125 -28.69 -2.97 43.01
N ILE A 126 -28.54 -1.89 42.24
CA ILE A 126 -27.28 -1.63 41.50
C ILE A 126 -26.28 -0.77 42.28
N HIS A 127 -26.62 -0.32 43.49
CA HIS A 127 -25.74 0.41 44.41
C HIS A 127 -25.05 1.65 43.80
N LYS A 128 -25.75 2.37 42.91
CA LYS A 128 -25.28 3.62 42.28
C LYS A 128 -26.16 4.82 42.64
N GLU A 129 -26.32 5.08 43.93
CA GLU A 129 -27.06 6.26 44.41
C GLU A 129 -26.44 7.56 43.90
N MET A 130 -27.29 8.55 43.60
CA MET A 130 -26.88 9.88 43.15
C MET A 130 -26.85 10.87 44.33
N THR A 131 -25.84 11.74 44.37
CA THR A 131 -25.78 12.83 45.34
C THR A 131 -26.77 13.95 44.97
N GLN A 132 -27.12 14.79 45.94
CA GLN A 132 -27.99 15.94 45.70
C GLN A 132 -27.40 16.92 44.68
N ASP A 133 -26.08 17.12 44.69
CA ASP A 133 -25.38 17.96 43.71
C ASP A 133 -25.49 17.39 42.28
N GLN A 134 -25.39 16.07 42.12
CA GLN A 134 -25.59 15.42 40.83
C GLN A 134 -27.05 15.56 40.34
N ILE A 135 -28.03 15.39 41.22
CA ILE A 135 -29.45 15.60 40.90
C ILE A 135 -29.70 17.05 40.49
N ALA A 136 -29.10 18.02 41.18
CA ALA A 136 -29.19 19.44 40.86
C ALA A 136 -28.57 19.79 39.49
N VAL A 137 -27.43 19.19 39.14
CA VAL A 137 -26.81 19.32 37.80
C VAL A 137 -27.75 18.79 36.71
N ILE A 138 -28.35 17.61 36.90
CA ILE A 138 -29.33 17.06 35.94
C ILE A 138 -30.57 17.96 35.83
N ARG A 139 -31.08 18.48 36.95
CA ARG A 139 -32.23 19.40 36.97
C ARG A 139 -31.94 20.66 36.14
N ARG A 140 -30.84 21.35 36.46
CA ARG A 140 -30.43 22.59 35.79
C ARG A 140 -30.18 22.35 34.30
N TRP A 141 -29.53 21.25 33.93
CA TRP A 141 -29.32 20.89 32.52
C TRP A 141 -30.62 20.72 31.74
N ILE A 142 -31.64 20.08 32.33
CA ILE A 142 -32.96 19.93 31.69
C ILE A 142 -33.65 21.29 31.56
N GLU A 143 -33.63 22.12 32.61
CA GLU A 143 -34.19 23.48 32.62
C GLU A 143 -33.51 24.41 31.60
N GLU A 144 -32.20 24.26 31.36
CA GLU A 144 -31.44 24.95 30.31
C GLU A 144 -31.68 24.39 28.88
N GLY A 145 -32.63 23.46 28.72
CA GLY A 145 -33.04 22.92 27.41
C GLY A 145 -32.37 21.61 27.02
N ALA A 146 -31.75 20.90 27.98
CA ALA A 146 -31.18 19.56 27.81
C ALA A 146 -30.26 19.41 26.58
N GLN A 147 -29.38 20.38 26.33
CA GLN A 147 -28.47 20.34 25.18
C GLN A 147 -27.44 19.22 25.34
N TYR A 148 -27.29 18.40 24.29
CA TYR A 148 -26.29 17.34 24.22
C TYR A 148 -25.05 17.84 23.49
N GLU A 149 -23.89 17.45 23.97
CA GLU A 149 -22.62 17.61 23.27
C GLU A 149 -22.12 16.23 22.78
N ALA A 150 -21.50 16.18 21.60
CA ALA A 150 -20.69 15.03 21.19
C ALA A 150 -19.55 14.79 22.21
N HIS A 151 -19.01 13.57 22.33
CA HIS A 151 -17.90 13.35 23.26
C HIS A 151 -16.73 14.29 22.94
N TRP A 152 -16.02 14.78 23.95
CA TRP A 152 -14.92 15.73 23.75
C TRP A 152 -13.84 15.23 22.78
N SER A 153 -13.63 13.90 22.69
CA SER A 153 -12.69 13.27 21.75
C SER A 153 -13.14 13.28 20.28
N PHE A 154 -14.43 13.53 20.03
CA PHE A 154 -15.04 13.62 18.69
C PHE A 154 -15.42 15.07 18.32
N GLN A 155 -15.00 16.05 19.12
CA GLN A 155 -15.10 17.47 18.80
C GLN A 155 -13.77 17.98 18.26
N THR A 156 -13.80 18.83 17.24
CA THR A 156 -12.59 19.50 16.72
C THR A 156 -11.93 20.32 17.83
N PRO A 157 -10.68 20.03 18.23
CA PRO A 157 -10.00 20.78 19.28
C PRO A 157 -9.89 22.27 18.92
N GLN A 158 -10.29 23.13 19.85
CA GLN A 158 -10.16 24.58 19.69
C GLN A 158 -8.87 25.06 20.37
N GLN A 159 -8.19 26.03 19.75
CA GLN A 159 -6.98 26.59 20.34
C GLN A 159 -7.33 27.34 21.65
N PRO A 160 -6.80 26.93 22.81
CA PRO A 160 -7.14 27.58 24.08
C PRO A 160 -6.53 28.97 24.14
N ARG A 161 -7.25 29.91 24.78
CA ARG A 161 -6.69 31.22 25.12
C ARG A 161 -5.59 31.03 26.18
N VAL A 162 -4.34 31.23 25.79
CA VAL A 162 -3.20 31.17 26.69
C VAL A 162 -3.30 32.32 27.71
N PRO A 163 -3.22 32.06 29.02
CA PRO A 163 -3.19 33.09 30.06
C PRO A 163 -1.93 33.97 29.94
N ASP A 164 -2.09 35.29 30.08
CA ASP A 164 -0.97 36.21 30.13
C ASP A 164 -0.30 36.15 31.52
N ILE A 165 0.74 35.31 31.61
CA ILE A 165 1.52 35.06 32.83
C ILE A 165 2.97 35.39 32.53
N ALA A 166 3.61 36.14 33.44
CA ALA A 166 4.99 36.59 33.27
C ALA A 166 5.95 35.42 32.95
N PRO A 167 6.89 35.55 31.99
CA PRO A 167 7.77 34.46 31.55
C PRO A 167 8.62 33.81 32.66
N GLN A 168 8.91 34.53 33.74
CA GLN A 168 9.63 34.01 34.91
C GLN A 168 8.78 33.04 35.75
N VAL A 169 7.45 33.07 35.57
CA VAL A 169 6.48 32.20 36.23
C VAL A 169 6.05 31.08 35.27
N ALA A 170 5.83 31.38 33.99
CA ALA A 170 5.47 30.42 32.95
C ALA A 170 6.36 30.58 31.71
N SER A 171 7.30 29.65 31.51
CA SER A 171 8.25 29.68 30.39
C SER A 171 7.63 29.34 29.03
N THR A 172 6.52 28.60 29.02
CA THR A 172 5.84 28.13 27.81
C THR A 172 4.32 28.39 27.90
N PRO A 173 3.59 28.38 26.76
CA PRO A 173 2.13 28.41 26.77
C PRO A 173 1.50 27.27 27.59
N ILE A 174 2.14 26.09 27.60
CA ILE A 174 1.71 24.93 28.38
C ILE A 174 1.87 25.22 29.88
N ASP A 175 3.01 25.77 30.30
CA ASP A 175 3.21 26.20 31.69
C ASP A 175 2.14 27.23 32.11
N ALA A 176 1.80 28.19 31.23
CA ALA A 176 0.81 29.22 31.54
C ALA A 176 -0.60 28.64 31.74
N LEU A 177 -1.00 27.69 30.90
CA LEU A 177 -2.27 26.97 31.03
C LEU A 177 -2.32 26.17 32.35
N ILE A 178 -1.30 25.37 32.64
CA ILE A 178 -1.25 24.57 33.88
C ILE A 178 -1.18 25.48 35.12
N ARG A 179 -0.40 26.58 35.07
CA ARG A 179 -0.30 27.57 36.15
C ARG A 179 -1.65 28.19 36.48
N SER A 180 -2.42 28.58 35.47
CA SER A 180 -3.74 29.19 35.65
C SER A 180 -4.72 28.20 36.29
N GLU A 181 -4.71 26.94 35.87
CA GLU A 181 -5.56 25.90 36.46
C GLU A 181 -5.16 25.63 37.91
N LEU A 182 -3.86 25.45 38.19
CA LEU A 182 -3.33 25.09 39.50
C LEU A 182 -3.68 26.11 40.60
N GLN A 183 -3.91 27.38 40.26
CA GLN A 183 -4.37 28.41 41.22
C GLN A 183 -5.71 28.07 41.87
N SER A 184 -6.54 27.24 41.24
CA SER A 184 -7.82 26.77 41.79
C SER A 184 -7.68 25.55 42.72
N TRP A 185 -6.53 24.90 42.74
CA TRP A 185 -6.25 23.67 43.49
C TRP A 185 -5.32 23.94 44.70
N PRO A 186 -5.39 23.15 45.78
CA PRO A 186 -4.48 23.24 46.93
C PRO A 186 -3.11 22.60 46.61
N LEU A 187 -2.53 22.92 45.46
CA LEU A 187 -1.31 22.32 44.93
C LEU A 187 -0.25 23.40 44.64
N SER A 188 1.02 23.07 44.89
CA SER A 188 2.15 23.98 44.66
C SER A 188 3.00 23.53 43.47
N TRP A 189 3.47 24.50 42.69
CA TRP A 189 4.43 24.24 41.63
C TRP A 189 5.75 23.72 42.20
N ARG A 190 6.35 22.72 41.56
CA ARG A 190 7.67 22.18 41.95
C ARG A 190 8.79 22.96 41.30
N GLU A 191 9.93 23.06 41.98
CA GLU A 191 11.15 23.56 41.37
C GLU A 191 11.61 22.66 40.21
N ARG A 192 12.32 23.25 39.24
CA ARG A 192 12.87 22.51 38.10
C ARG A 192 13.87 21.47 38.62
N ALA A 193 13.82 20.26 38.06
CA ALA A 193 14.76 19.20 38.41
C ALA A 193 16.22 19.61 38.13
N SER A 194 17.17 19.01 38.87
CA SER A 194 18.59 19.27 38.66
C SER A 194 19.05 18.86 37.26
N LYS A 195 20.15 19.43 36.77
CA LYS A 195 20.67 19.14 35.43
C LYS A 195 20.92 17.65 35.21
N GLU A 196 21.47 16.94 36.21
CA GLU A 196 21.73 15.50 36.17
C GLU A 196 20.43 14.70 36.00
N ALA A 197 19.36 15.10 36.71
CA ALA A 197 18.05 14.47 36.59
C ALA A 197 17.38 14.78 35.25
N LEU A 198 17.54 15.99 34.72
CA LEU A 198 17.01 16.40 33.42
C LEU A 198 17.66 15.62 32.28
N ILE A 199 19.00 15.64 32.16
CA ILE A 199 19.69 14.93 31.07
C ILE A 199 19.47 13.42 31.15
N ARG A 200 19.45 12.84 32.36
CA ARG A 200 19.14 11.42 32.53
C ARG A 200 17.75 11.08 31.99
N ARG A 201 16.72 11.85 32.33
CA ARG A 201 15.35 11.61 31.86
C ARG A 201 15.26 11.74 30.34
N ALA A 202 15.62 12.90 29.79
CA ALA A 202 15.50 13.12 28.35
C ALA A 202 16.30 12.13 27.50
N THR A 203 17.48 11.68 27.95
CA THR A 203 18.23 10.67 27.17
C THR A 203 17.51 9.31 27.17
N PHE A 204 16.93 8.89 28.30
CA PHE A 204 16.12 7.67 28.33
C PHE A 204 14.82 7.83 27.54
N ASP A 205 14.12 8.95 27.67
CA ASP A 205 12.81 9.20 27.05
C ASP A 205 12.92 9.40 25.52
N LEU A 206 14.02 9.96 25.02
CA LEU A 206 14.23 10.21 23.59
C LEU A 206 15.01 9.08 22.90
N THR A 207 15.98 8.44 23.56
CA THR A 207 16.89 7.47 22.92
C THR A 207 16.92 6.08 23.56
N GLY A 208 16.15 5.85 24.63
CA GLY A 208 16.13 4.58 25.37
C GLY A 208 17.41 4.26 26.15
N LEU A 209 18.44 5.11 26.10
CA LEU A 209 19.77 4.85 26.64
C LEU A 209 20.14 5.85 27.75
N PRO A 210 21.06 5.51 28.66
CA PRO A 210 21.62 6.47 29.60
C PRO A 210 22.57 7.46 28.90
N PRO A 211 22.70 8.71 29.38
CA PRO A 211 23.74 9.60 28.91
C PRO A 211 25.13 9.10 29.34
N THR A 212 26.13 9.35 28.50
CA THR A 212 27.54 9.14 28.83
C THR A 212 28.01 10.17 29.86
N LEU A 213 29.10 9.86 30.59
CA LEU A 213 29.70 10.79 31.54
C LEU A 213 30.08 12.13 30.88
N LYS A 214 30.62 12.09 29.64
CA LYS A 214 30.98 13.31 28.91
C LYS A 214 29.76 14.20 28.63
N GLU A 215 28.64 13.63 28.18
CA GLU A 215 27.43 14.41 27.90
C GLU A 215 26.84 15.04 29.18
N ILE A 216 26.99 14.35 30.33
CA ILE A 216 26.64 14.90 31.64
C ILE A 216 27.57 16.08 31.98
N ASP A 217 28.88 15.90 31.90
CA ASP A 217 29.88 16.93 32.22
C ASP A 217 29.76 18.17 31.31
N ASP A 218 29.54 17.95 30.00
CA ASP A 218 29.28 19.00 29.00
C ASP A 218 28.03 19.80 29.40
N PHE A 219 26.90 19.14 29.67
CA PHE A 219 25.66 19.84 30.05
C PHE A 219 25.76 20.50 31.43
N LEU A 220 26.45 19.90 32.40
CA LEU A 220 26.65 20.51 33.72
C LEU A 220 27.45 21.81 33.61
N SER A 221 28.51 21.81 32.79
CA SER A 221 29.40 22.95 32.57
C SER A 221 28.85 24.03 31.64
N ASP A 222 27.91 23.74 30.74
CA ASP A 222 27.27 24.76 29.89
C ASP A 222 26.42 25.74 30.75
N THR A 223 26.85 27.00 30.83
CA THR A 223 26.17 28.07 31.59
C THR A 223 25.28 28.96 30.72
N GLU A 224 25.14 28.67 29.43
CA GLU A 224 24.27 29.44 28.54
C GLU A 224 22.79 29.25 28.88
N ALA A 225 21.99 30.29 28.62
CA ALA A 225 20.56 30.27 28.90
C ALA A 225 19.80 29.17 28.13
N ASP A 226 20.35 28.73 26.99
CA ASP A 226 19.76 27.76 26.07
C ASP A 226 20.35 26.35 26.19
N ALA A 227 21.25 26.11 27.16
CA ALA A 227 21.97 24.85 27.35
C ALA A 227 21.07 23.59 27.38
N TRP A 228 19.81 23.74 27.80
CA TRP A 228 18.85 22.64 27.81
C TRP A 228 18.32 22.27 26.42
N ASN A 229 18.04 23.25 25.57
CA ASN A 229 17.49 22.99 24.23
C ASN A 229 18.54 22.33 23.36
N LYS A 230 19.80 22.79 23.41
CA LYS A 230 20.95 22.09 22.80
C LYS A 230 21.07 20.61 23.16
N VAL A 231 20.70 20.23 24.39
CA VAL A 231 20.67 18.82 24.81
C VAL A 231 19.52 18.07 24.14
N LEU A 232 18.34 18.68 24.03
CA LEU A 232 17.19 18.08 23.33
C LEU A 232 17.46 17.95 21.83
N ASP A 233 17.91 19.01 21.18
CA ASP A 233 18.20 19.03 19.73
C ASP A 233 19.20 17.92 19.37
N ARG A 234 20.31 17.83 20.10
CA ARG A 234 21.33 16.77 19.95
C ARG A 234 20.79 15.35 20.19
N LEU A 235 19.76 15.18 21.02
CA LEU A 235 19.12 13.88 21.25
C LEU A 235 18.14 13.53 20.12
N LEU A 236 17.42 14.51 19.58
CA LEU A 236 16.50 14.36 18.45
C LEU A 236 17.26 14.13 17.13
N GLU A 237 18.41 14.78 16.92
CA GLU A 237 19.32 14.59 15.78
C GLU A 237 20.08 13.24 15.82
N SER A 238 19.96 12.45 16.89
CA SER A 238 20.64 11.17 17.02
C SER A 238 19.85 10.05 16.35
N SER A 239 20.48 9.17 15.56
CA SER A 239 19.82 7.99 14.95
C SER A 239 19.06 7.12 15.97
N ARG A 240 19.54 7.15 17.23
CA ARG A 240 18.97 6.45 18.38
C ARG A 240 17.56 6.92 18.74
N PHE A 241 17.17 8.14 18.35
CA PHE A 241 15.81 8.64 18.49
C PHE A 241 14.85 7.81 17.65
N GLY A 242 15.12 7.69 16.35
CA GLY A 242 14.34 6.83 15.45
C GLY A 242 14.44 5.34 15.79
N GLU A 243 15.58 4.85 16.29
CA GLU A 243 15.68 3.47 16.79
C GLU A 243 14.74 3.24 18.00
N HIS A 244 14.68 4.20 18.94
CA HIS A 244 13.87 4.08 20.15
C HIS A 244 12.37 4.20 19.88
N TRP A 245 11.96 5.25 19.14
CA TRP A 245 10.56 5.53 18.82
C TRP A 245 10.03 4.61 17.73
N GLY A 246 10.86 4.29 16.73
CA GLY A 246 10.54 3.31 15.70
C GLY A 246 10.19 1.94 16.28
N ARG A 247 10.90 1.48 17.33
CA ARG A 247 10.55 0.24 18.04
C ARG A 247 9.12 0.27 18.61
N ILE A 248 8.69 1.39 19.20
CA ILE A 248 7.34 1.54 19.75
C ILE A 248 6.29 1.51 18.62
N TRP A 249 6.58 2.15 17.48
CA TRP A 249 5.73 2.06 16.30
C TRP A 249 5.66 0.64 15.73
N LEU A 250 6.78 -0.08 15.69
CA LEU A 250 6.86 -1.45 15.17
C LEU A 250 6.06 -2.43 16.03
N ASP A 251 6.05 -2.26 17.36
CA ASP A 251 5.15 -2.98 18.26
C ASP A 251 3.67 -2.72 17.87
N ALA A 252 3.27 -1.46 17.64
CA ALA A 252 1.91 -1.09 17.21
C ALA A 252 1.56 -1.60 15.79
N ALA A 253 2.53 -1.61 14.89
CA ALA A 253 2.42 -2.17 13.56
C ALA A 253 2.40 -3.71 13.51
N ARG A 254 2.55 -4.39 14.66
CA ARG A 254 2.65 -5.87 14.76
C ARG A 254 3.83 -6.43 13.96
N TYR A 255 4.92 -5.67 13.86
CA TYR A 255 6.14 -6.10 13.16
C TYR A 255 6.72 -7.38 13.79
N ALA A 256 7.19 -8.28 12.93
CA ALA A 256 7.92 -9.48 13.31
C ALA A 256 8.82 -9.93 12.15
N ASP A 257 9.99 -10.49 12.47
CA ASP A 257 10.89 -11.15 11.51
C ASP A 257 10.42 -12.57 11.13
N THR A 258 9.24 -12.99 11.59
CA THR A 258 8.60 -14.28 11.32
C THR A 258 7.12 -14.12 10.91
N HIS A 259 6.52 -15.17 10.36
CA HIS A 259 5.11 -15.19 9.95
C HIS A 259 4.12 -15.22 11.13
N GLY A 260 4.51 -15.77 12.28
CA GLY A 260 3.59 -16.05 13.39
C GLY A 260 2.75 -17.32 13.18
N LEU A 261 1.67 -17.42 13.97
CA LEU A 261 0.69 -18.52 13.94
C LEU A 261 1.33 -19.93 14.03
N HIS A 262 0.83 -20.92 13.27
CA HIS A 262 1.22 -22.33 13.44
C HIS A 262 2.66 -22.62 13.00
N LEU A 263 3.13 -21.97 11.93
CA LEU A 263 4.45 -22.16 11.35
C LEU A 263 5.21 -20.83 11.40
N ASP A 264 5.82 -20.56 12.55
CA ASP A 264 6.55 -19.32 12.85
C ASP A 264 7.91 -19.25 12.13
N ASN A 265 7.89 -19.40 10.79
CA ASN A 265 9.04 -19.35 9.91
C ASN A 265 9.48 -17.90 9.63
N TYR A 266 10.73 -17.73 9.22
CA TYR A 266 11.32 -16.43 8.89
C TYR A 266 10.64 -15.74 7.70
N ARG A 267 10.35 -14.43 7.83
CA ARG A 267 9.90 -13.55 6.73
C ARG A 267 10.79 -12.34 6.54
N GLU A 268 10.98 -11.92 5.29
CA GLU A 268 11.80 -10.77 4.90
C GLU A 268 10.98 -9.46 4.97
N MET A 269 10.87 -8.87 6.16
CA MET A 269 10.13 -7.60 6.37
C MET A 269 11.02 -6.44 6.84
N TRP A 270 12.31 -6.67 7.05
CA TRP A 270 13.25 -5.69 7.60
C TRP A 270 13.36 -4.34 6.86
N PRO A 271 13.11 -4.20 5.52
CA PRO A 271 13.14 -2.88 4.90
C PRO A 271 12.10 -1.91 5.47
N TYR A 272 10.93 -2.42 5.85
CA TYR A 272 9.89 -1.61 6.50
C TYR A 272 10.32 -1.18 7.92
N ARG A 273 11.00 -2.06 8.68
CA ARG A 273 11.60 -1.72 9.98
C ARG A 273 12.57 -0.54 9.85
N ASP A 274 13.49 -0.63 8.89
CA ASP A 274 14.53 0.38 8.72
C ASP A 274 13.93 1.70 8.18
N LYS A 275 12.97 1.63 7.24
CA LYS A 275 12.23 2.81 6.78
C LYS A 275 11.43 3.48 7.92
N VAL A 276 10.80 2.74 8.83
CA VAL A 276 10.16 3.36 10.02
C VAL A 276 11.18 4.14 10.85
N ILE A 277 12.38 3.59 11.09
CA ILE A 277 13.46 4.26 11.84
C ILE A 277 13.94 5.52 11.11
N GLU A 278 14.08 5.48 9.79
CA GLU A 278 14.39 6.64 8.95
C GLU A 278 13.33 7.73 9.08
N LEU A 279 12.04 7.40 8.91
CA LEU A 279 10.92 8.36 8.97
C LEU A 279 10.83 9.09 10.32
N PHE A 280 11.15 8.43 11.44
CA PHE A 280 11.24 9.09 12.75
C PHE A 280 12.45 10.03 12.84
N ASN A 281 13.62 9.63 12.34
CA ASN A 281 14.82 10.47 12.34
C ASN A 281 14.70 11.69 11.39
N GLU A 282 13.96 11.55 10.29
CA GLU A 282 13.62 12.64 9.37
C GLU A 282 12.56 13.60 9.93
N ASN A 283 11.86 13.21 11.01
CA ASN A 283 10.81 13.98 11.66
C ASN A 283 9.74 14.49 10.67
N ILE A 284 9.28 13.61 9.79
CA ILE A 284 8.30 13.95 8.76
C ILE A 284 6.93 14.34 9.36
N PRO A 285 6.13 15.18 8.67
CA PRO A 285 4.78 15.52 9.13
C PRO A 285 3.92 14.28 9.38
N TYR A 286 3.17 14.27 10.49
CA TYR A 286 2.39 13.10 10.91
C TYR A 286 1.34 12.67 9.87
N ASP A 287 0.76 13.62 9.11
CA ASP A 287 -0.18 13.27 8.06
C ASP A 287 0.49 12.55 6.87
N GLU A 288 1.70 12.96 6.47
CA GLU A 288 2.51 12.23 5.48
C GLU A 288 2.94 10.85 6.00
N PHE A 289 3.31 10.75 7.28
CA PHE A 289 3.60 9.47 7.92
C PHE A 289 2.40 8.52 7.85
N VAL A 290 1.22 8.97 8.28
CA VAL A 290 -0.01 8.18 8.23
C VAL A 290 -0.37 7.77 6.80
N LYS A 291 -0.26 8.68 5.82
CA LYS A 291 -0.49 8.39 4.39
C LYS A 291 0.47 7.32 3.87
N GLY A 292 1.78 7.46 4.12
CA GLY A 292 2.78 6.48 3.69
C GLY A 292 2.56 5.09 4.29
N GLN A 293 2.26 5.03 5.60
CA GLN A 293 1.99 3.77 6.30
C GLN A 293 0.75 3.03 5.78
N LEU A 294 -0.33 3.75 5.42
CA LEU A 294 -1.60 3.13 5.01
C LEU A 294 -1.76 2.93 3.50
N ALA A 295 -1.12 3.76 2.68
CA ALA A 295 -1.42 3.87 1.26
C ALA A 295 -0.22 4.34 0.41
N GLY A 296 1.02 4.19 0.89
CA GLY A 296 2.23 4.59 0.16
C GLY A 296 2.35 3.97 -1.25
N ASP A 297 2.00 2.70 -1.42
CA ASP A 297 1.95 2.02 -2.72
C ASP A 297 0.80 2.48 -3.64
N LEU A 298 -0.19 3.19 -3.09
CA LEU A 298 -1.32 3.77 -3.82
C LEU A 298 -1.13 5.26 -4.16
N LEU A 299 0.00 5.87 -3.77
CA LEU A 299 0.31 7.24 -4.12
C LEU A 299 0.54 7.39 -5.65
N PRO A 300 0.12 8.52 -6.26
CA PRO A 300 0.51 8.83 -7.64
C PRO A 300 2.03 8.85 -7.76
N GLU A 301 2.57 8.09 -8.72
CA GLU A 301 4.02 7.94 -8.93
C GLU A 301 4.81 7.38 -7.72
N ALA A 302 4.15 6.56 -6.87
CA ALA A 302 4.73 5.93 -5.69
C ALA A 302 6.16 5.41 -5.89
N SER A 303 7.09 5.97 -5.12
CA SER A 303 8.50 5.56 -5.12
C SER A 303 8.68 4.21 -4.43
N LEU A 304 9.89 3.64 -4.55
CA LEU A 304 10.23 2.45 -3.78
C LEU A 304 10.13 2.68 -2.27
N GLU A 305 10.36 3.91 -1.80
CA GLU A 305 10.32 4.24 -0.37
C GLU A 305 8.89 4.31 0.15
N ASP A 306 7.96 4.85 -0.66
CA ASP A 306 6.53 4.84 -0.36
C ASP A 306 5.97 3.41 -0.30
N GLN A 307 6.39 2.55 -1.24
CA GLN A 307 6.02 1.13 -1.27
C GLN A 307 6.60 0.32 -0.11
N ILE A 308 7.77 0.72 0.43
CA ILE A 308 8.31 0.13 1.65
C ILE A 308 7.52 0.63 2.87
N ALA A 309 7.17 1.92 2.91
CA ALA A 309 6.43 2.52 4.02
C ALA A 309 5.05 1.90 4.23
N SER A 310 4.33 1.49 3.17
CA SER A 310 3.02 0.83 3.30
C SER A 310 3.06 -0.60 3.85
N GLY A 311 4.25 -1.09 4.22
CA GLY A 311 4.46 -2.38 4.90
C GLY A 311 3.66 -2.58 6.19
N PHE A 312 3.16 -1.51 6.82
CA PHE A 312 2.25 -1.56 7.98
C PHE A 312 1.04 -2.48 7.74
N VAL A 313 0.42 -2.41 6.55
CA VAL A 313 -0.78 -3.20 6.20
C VAL A 313 -0.46 -4.69 6.03
N ARG A 314 0.81 -5.01 5.76
CA ARG A 314 1.33 -6.37 5.59
C ARG A 314 1.99 -6.96 6.84
N ALA A 315 2.27 -6.15 7.85
CA ALA A 315 2.96 -6.60 9.06
C ALA A 315 2.17 -7.58 9.95
N HIS A 316 0.85 -7.72 9.75
CA HIS A 316 0.03 -8.73 10.43
C HIS A 316 0.59 -10.17 10.36
N PRO A 317 0.24 -11.07 11.29
CA PRO A 317 0.62 -12.49 11.22
C PRO A 317 -0.08 -13.22 10.06
N THR A 318 0.62 -14.16 9.44
CA THR A 318 0.15 -14.96 8.29
C THR A 318 0.24 -16.47 8.58
N THR A 319 -0.40 -17.30 7.75
CA THR A 319 -0.35 -18.76 7.86
C THR A 319 0.00 -19.45 6.55
N SER A 320 0.50 -20.68 6.68
CA SER A 320 0.47 -21.72 5.65
C SER A 320 0.23 -23.10 6.28
N GLU A 321 -0.60 -23.16 7.32
CA GLU A 321 -0.99 -24.39 8.01
C GLU A 321 -1.81 -25.33 7.10
N GLY A 322 -1.49 -26.62 7.13
CA GLY A 322 -2.23 -27.64 6.39
C GLY A 322 -3.66 -27.81 6.93
N GLY A 323 -4.66 -27.46 6.12
CA GLY A 323 -6.07 -27.51 6.50
C GLY A 323 -6.69 -26.14 6.82
N ALA A 324 -5.90 -25.06 6.79
CA ALA A 324 -6.41 -23.70 6.84
C ALA A 324 -7.32 -23.39 5.62
N ILE A 325 -8.39 -22.64 5.85
CA ILE A 325 -9.38 -22.27 4.82
C ILE A 325 -9.07 -20.85 4.34
N ASN A 326 -8.75 -20.66 3.05
CA ASN A 326 -8.43 -19.33 2.50
C ASN A 326 -9.48 -18.27 2.87
N GLU A 327 -10.76 -18.53 2.63
CA GLU A 327 -11.82 -17.54 2.89
C GLU A 327 -11.93 -17.17 4.38
N GLU A 328 -11.63 -18.10 5.31
CA GLU A 328 -11.57 -17.78 6.75
C GLU A 328 -10.40 -16.84 7.04
N TYR A 329 -9.21 -17.14 6.52
CA TYR A 329 -8.01 -16.33 6.73
C TYR A 329 -8.07 -14.96 6.06
N ARG A 330 -8.68 -14.85 4.88
CA ARG A 330 -9.01 -13.56 4.24
C ARG A 330 -9.80 -12.65 5.18
N MET A 331 -10.79 -13.22 5.87
CA MET A 331 -11.62 -12.48 6.82
C MET A 331 -10.84 -12.14 8.09
N ILE A 332 -10.04 -13.07 8.64
CA ILE A 332 -9.17 -12.84 9.80
C ILE A 332 -8.18 -11.69 9.56
N TYR A 333 -7.47 -11.69 8.43
CA TYR A 333 -6.49 -10.65 8.10
C TYR A 333 -7.13 -9.28 7.92
N SER A 334 -8.31 -9.23 7.29
CA SER A 334 -9.08 -7.99 7.13
C SER A 334 -9.59 -7.47 8.48
N VAL A 335 -9.97 -8.36 9.41
CA VAL A 335 -10.31 -8.01 10.81
C VAL A 335 -9.08 -7.46 11.56
N ASP A 336 -7.91 -8.10 11.46
CA ASP A 336 -6.67 -7.62 12.10
C ASP A 336 -6.33 -6.19 11.66
N ARG A 337 -6.30 -5.94 10.34
CA ARG A 337 -6.01 -4.62 9.75
C ARG A 337 -7.03 -3.56 10.20
N THR A 338 -8.32 -3.91 10.24
CA THR A 338 -9.41 -3.03 10.69
C THR A 338 -9.27 -2.65 12.17
N ASN A 339 -9.08 -3.64 13.03
CA ASN A 339 -8.92 -3.45 14.48
C ASN A 339 -7.64 -2.68 14.82
N THR A 340 -6.57 -2.98 14.09
CA THR A 340 -5.31 -2.25 14.14
C THR A 340 -5.51 -0.78 13.79
N PHE A 341 -6.13 -0.49 12.64
CA PHE A 341 -6.30 0.89 12.20
C PHE A 341 -7.08 1.72 13.22
N GLY A 342 -8.18 1.16 13.76
CA GLY A 342 -8.95 1.79 14.83
C GLY A 342 -8.08 2.05 16.07
N THR A 343 -7.30 1.06 16.52
CA THR A 343 -6.48 1.18 17.73
C THR A 343 -5.32 2.15 17.56
N VAL A 344 -4.59 2.07 16.43
CA VAL A 344 -3.32 2.78 16.19
C VAL A 344 -3.55 4.22 15.72
N PHE A 345 -4.48 4.45 14.78
CA PHE A 345 -4.68 5.77 14.18
C PHE A 345 -5.87 6.55 14.76
N LEU A 346 -6.94 5.87 15.17
CA LEU A 346 -8.11 6.54 15.76
C LEU A 346 -8.07 6.57 17.30
N GLY A 347 -7.28 5.69 17.93
CA GLY A 347 -7.31 5.48 19.38
C GLY A 347 -8.61 4.82 19.88
N LEU A 348 -9.31 4.08 19.01
CA LEU A 348 -10.63 3.49 19.26
C LEU A 348 -10.60 1.96 19.18
N THR A 349 -11.25 1.28 20.13
CA THR A 349 -11.37 -0.19 20.17
C THR A 349 -12.46 -0.72 19.25
N VAL A 350 -12.40 -0.37 17.95
CA VAL A 350 -13.46 -0.67 16.97
C VAL A 350 -13.86 -2.15 16.89
N GLY A 351 -13.01 -3.09 17.32
CA GLY A 351 -13.26 -4.53 17.25
C GLY A 351 -14.50 -5.06 17.98
N CYS A 352 -15.08 -4.36 18.96
CA CYS A 352 -16.39 -4.79 19.48
C CYS A 352 -17.50 -4.63 18.42
N ALA A 353 -17.37 -3.65 17.51
CA ALA A 353 -18.31 -3.39 16.43
C ALA A 353 -18.40 -4.52 15.39
N GLN A 354 -17.44 -5.46 15.39
CA GLN A 354 -17.45 -6.66 14.55
C GLN A 354 -18.71 -7.51 14.72
N CYS A 355 -19.21 -7.67 15.96
CA CYS A 355 -20.32 -8.58 16.28
C CYS A 355 -21.64 -7.87 16.59
N HIS A 356 -21.58 -6.64 17.11
CA HIS A 356 -22.72 -5.79 17.48
C HIS A 356 -22.24 -4.34 17.59
N ASP A 357 -23.10 -3.32 17.53
CA ASP A 357 -22.69 -1.91 17.74
C ASP A 357 -21.78 -1.73 18.97
N HIS A 358 -20.76 -0.85 18.87
CA HIS A 358 -19.78 -0.69 19.94
C HIS A 358 -20.43 -0.27 21.26
N LYS A 359 -20.04 -0.93 22.36
CA LYS A 359 -20.74 -0.83 23.65
C LYS A 359 -20.73 0.58 24.26
N PHE A 360 -19.69 1.36 23.97
CA PHE A 360 -19.42 2.66 24.63
C PHE A 360 -19.19 3.83 23.68
N ASP A 361 -18.88 3.55 22.41
CA ASP A 361 -18.43 4.55 21.42
C ASP A 361 -19.42 4.59 20.26
N PRO A 362 -19.54 5.72 19.54
CA PRO A 362 -20.48 5.87 18.43
C PRO A 362 -19.95 5.19 17.16
N VAL A 363 -19.71 3.88 17.22
CA VAL A 363 -19.29 3.04 16.08
C VAL A 363 -20.32 1.93 15.93
N THR A 364 -21.13 1.99 14.88
CA THR A 364 -22.09 0.93 14.55
C THR A 364 -21.40 -0.26 13.90
N GLN A 365 -22.10 -1.39 13.82
CA GLN A 365 -21.64 -2.52 13.01
C GLN A 365 -21.54 -2.16 11.51
N GLU A 366 -22.36 -1.25 11.00
CA GLU A 366 -22.28 -0.75 9.63
C GLU A 366 -21.00 0.06 9.40
N ASP A 367 -20.64 0.96 10.33
CA ASP A 367 -19.37 1.71 10.29
C ASP A 367 -18.16 0.77 10.29
N TYR A 368 -18.19 -0.29 11.10
CA TYR A 368 -17.13 -1.30 11.17
C TYR A 368 -16.96 -2.04 9.83
N PHE A 369 -18.04 -2.53 9.23
CA PHE A 369 -17.94 -3.23 7.95
C PHE A 369 -17.66 -2.29 6.78
N GLY A 370 -18.03 -1.01 6.88
CA GLY A 370 -17.59 0.06 5.99
C GLY A 370 -16.08 0.24 6.03
N LEU A 371 -15.49 0.38 7.23
CA LEU A 371 -14.04 0.48 7.42
C LEU A 371 -13.30 -0.79 6.96
N TYR A 372 -13.84 -1.95 7.30
CA TYR A 372 -13.33 -3.26 6.89
C TYR A 372 -13.21 -3.41 5.37
N SER A 373 -14.13 -2.79 4.60
CA SER A 373 -14.12 -2.87 3.14
C SER A 373 -12.84 -2.33 2.50
N PHE A 374 -12.17 -1.35 3.12
CA PHE A 374 -10.87 -0.83 2.67
C PHE A 374 -9.75 -1.87 2.83
N PHE A 375 -9.77 -2.66 3.90
CA PHE A 375 -8.73 -3.64 4.22
C PHE A 375 -8.97 -5.04 3.63
N ASN A 376 -10.18 -5.31 3.12
CA ASN A 376 -10.54 -6.51 2.36
C ASN A 376 -10.33 -6.34 0.83
N ASN A 377 -9.41 -5.44 0.43
CA ASN A 377 -9.07 -5.12 -0.95
C ASN A 377 -7.54 -5.20 -1.16
N THR A 378 -6.96 -6.38 -0.92
CA THR A 378 -5.50 -6.62 -1.02
C THR A 378 -5.14 -7.61 -2.11
N ALA A 379 -4.00 -7.41 -2.78
CA ALA A 379 -3.43 -8.37 -3.73
C ALA A 379 -2.58 -9.48 -3.07
N GLU A 380 -2.47 -9.47 -1.74
CA GLU A 380 -1.83 -10.51 -0.93
C GLU A 380 -2.71 -11.78 -0.91
N ALA A 381 -2.10 -12.94 -1.17
CA ALA A 381 -2.78 -14.23 -1.09
C ALA A 381 -2.89 -14.72 0.37
N GLU A 382 -3.91 -15.53 0.69
CA GLU A 382 -4.23 -15.86 2.08
C GLU A 382 -3.23 -16.81 2.74
N MET A 383 -2.54 -17.62 1.94
CA MET A 383 -1.52 -18.57 2.37
C MET A 383 -0.13 -18.02 2.02
N ASP A 384 0.73 -17.84 3.02
CA ASP A 384 2.09 -17.33 2.83
C ASP A 384 3.06 -18.34 2.19
N GLY A 385 2.66 -19.61 2.10
CA GLY A 385 3.46 -20.71 1.57
C GLY A 385 4.72 -21.04 2.39
N ASN A 386 4.85 -20.52 3.61
CA ASN A 386 6.10 -20.39 4.37
C ASN A 386 7.22 -19.71 3.58
N ALA A 387 6.85 -18.84 2.64
CA ALA A 387 7.79 -18.19 1.75
C ALA A 387 8.47 -17.02 2.47
N LYS A 388 9.80 -17.12 2.61
CA LYS A 388 10.68 -16.03 3.08
C LYS A 388 10.27 -14.64 2.53
N ALA A 389 9.80 -14.57 1.28
CA ALA A 389 9.30 -13.35 0.67
C ALA A 389 7.93 -13.61 0.02
N HIS A 390 6.84 -13.53 0.82
CA HIS A 390 5.47 -13.79 0.36
C HIS A 390 4.95 -12.67 -0.59
N PRO A 391 4.56 -12.98 -1.84
CA PRO A 391 4.03 -12.00 -2.79
C PRO A 391 2.77 -11.25 -2.31
N PRO A 392 2.55 -9.98 -2.74
CA PRO A 392 3.41 -9.19 -3.63
C PRO A 392 4.67 -8.67 -2.92
N VAL A 393 5.81 -8.67 -3.64
CA VAL A 393 7.10 -8.22 -3.09
C VAL A 393 7.76 -7.16 -3.96
N VAL A 394 8.34 -6.15 -3.31
CA VAL A 394 9.20 -5.15 -3.95
C VAL A 394 10.67 -5.56 -3.84
N LYS A 395 11.48 -5.20 -4.83
CA LYS A 395 12.94 -5.42 -4.78
C LYS A 395 13.59 -4.20 -4.15
N VAL A 396 14.23 -4.39 -3.00
CA VAL A 396 14.97 -3.33 -2.29
C VAL A 396 16.47 -3.52 -2.53
N PRO A 397 17.05 -2.91 -3.58
CA PRO A 397 18.50 -3.00 -3.82
C PRO A 397 19.27 -2.15 -2.81
N THR A 398 20.43 -2.65 -2.36
CA THR A 398 21.39 -1.86 -1.59
C THR A 398 21.97 -0.72 -2.45
N GLU A 399 22.57 0.31 -1.84
CA GLU A 399 23.21 1.40 -2.60
C GLU A 399 24.29 0.90 -3.59
N GLU A 400 25.09 -0.10 -3.20
CA GLU A 400 26.04 -0.75 -4.12
C GLU A 400 25.32 -1.40 -5.31
N GLN A 401 24.19 -2.06 -5.07
CA GLN A 401 23.38 -2.67 -6.12
C GLN A 401 22.69 -1.62 -7.00
N LYS A 402 22.20 -0.50 -6.45
CA LYS A 402 21.64 0.62 -7.22
C LYS A 402 22.70 1.21 -8.15
N LEU A 403 23.87 1.57 -7.62
CA LEU A 403 25.00 2.09 -8.41
C LEU A 403 25.43 1.11 -9.51
N ARG A 404 25.51 -0.19 -9.19
CA ARG A 404 25.83 -1.24 -10.16
C ARG A 404 24.75 -1.41 -11.23
N GLN A 405 23.47 -1.31 -10.89
CA GLN A 405 22.36 -1.34 -11.84
C GLN A 405 22.45 -0.13 -12.80
N THR A 406 22.65 1.08 -12.29
CA THR A 406 22.84 2.28 -13.12
C THR A 406 24.01 2.12 -14.09
N ALA A 407 25.16 1.64 -13.61
CA ALA A 407 26.34 1.41 -14.44
C ALA A 407 26.11 0.34 -15.52
N LEU A 408 25.42 -0.76 -15.19
CA LEU A 408 25.08 -1.81 -16.14
C LEU A 408 24.05 -1.34 -17.18
N THR A 409 23.04 -0.57 -16.79
CA THR A 409 22.07 0.02 -17.73
C THR A 409 22.77 0.93 -18.73
N GLN A 410 23.67 1.81 -18.28
CA GLN A 410 24.48 2.65 -19.17
C GLN A 410 25.35 1.83 -20.13
N GLN A 411 25.98 0.75 -19.66
CA GLN A 411 26.75 -0.17 -20.52
C GLN A 411 25.87 -0.89 -21.55
N VAL A 412 24.65 -1.30 -21.18
CA VAL A 412 23.69 -1.94 -22.10
C VAL A 412 23.19 -0.95 -23.15
N GLU A 413 22.91 0.30 -22.79
CA GLU A 413 22.55 1.35 -23.75
C GLU A 413 23.69 1.65 -24.72
N GLU A 414 24.93 1.71 -24.23
CA GLU A 414 26.11 1.93 -25.07
C GLU A 414 26.39 0.74 -26.00
N MET A 415 26.31 -0.49 -25.51
CA MET A 415 26.42 -1.69 -26.36
C MET A 415 25.31 -1.75 -27.41
N LYS A 416 24.07 -1.33 -27.11
CA LYS A 416 22.98 -1.22 -28.09
C LYS A 416 23.25 -0.17 -29.17
N LYS A 417 23.84 0.98 -28.82
CA LYS A 417 24.31 1.98 -29.79
C LYS A 417 25.42 1.42 -30.69
N GLN A 418 26.38 0.70 -30.12
CA GLN A 418 27.47 0.08 -30.89
C GLN A 418 26.98 -1.04 -31.80
N GLN A 419 26.00 -1.85 -31.35
CA GLN A 419 25.37 -2.89 -32.16
C GLN A 419 24.56 -2.33 -33.34
N SER A 420 23.96 -1.14 -33.18
CA SER A 420 23.18 -0.47 -34.22
C SER A 420 24.00 0.52 -35.07
N ALA A 421 25.28 0.70 -34.79
CA ALA A 421 26.18 1.53 -35.56
C ALA A 421 26.61 0.82 -36.86
N PRO A 422 26.80 1.55 -37.99
CA PRO A 422 27.30 0.95 -39.23
C PRO A 422 28.66 0.28 -39.04
N GLN A 423 28.74 -1.02 -39.35
CA GLN A 423 29.96 -1.80 -39.19
C GLN A 423 30.74 -1.77 -40.49
N GLN A 424 31.46 -0.66 -40.72
CA GLN A 424 32.14 -0.35 -41.98
C GLN A 424 32.97 -1.50 -42.59
N GLU A 425 33.60 -2.34 -41.77
CA GLU A 425 34.35 -3.51 -42.23
C GLU A 425 33.45 -4.61 -42.79
N LEU A 426 32.31 -4.88 -42.12
CA LEU A 426 31.30 -5.85 -42.57
C LEU A 426 30.53 -5.31 -43.78
N ASP A 427 30.13 -4.04 -43.77
CA ASP A 427 29.49 -3.37 -44.92
C ASP A 427 30.40 -3.43 -46.16
N ALA A 428 31.71 -3.17 -45.99
CA ALA A 428 32.69 -3.27 -47.07
C ALA A 428 32.96 -4.72 -47.50
N ALA A 429 32.98 -5.68 -46.57
CA ALA A 429 33.15 -7.10 -46.86
C ALA A 429 31.94 -7.66 -47.64
N GLN A 430 30.72 -7.33 -47.21
CA GLN A 430 29.48 -7.66 -47.92
C GLN A 430 29.49 -7.08 -49.33
N LYS A 431 29.75 -5.78 -49.48
CA LYS A 431 29.80 -5.13 -50.80
C LYS A 431 30.86 -5.76 -51.72
N LYS A 432 32.02 -6.17 -51.18
CA LYS A 432 33.06 -6.86 -51.93
C LYS A 432 32.64 -8.29 -52.33
N PHE A 433 31.94 -9.01 -51.45
CA PHE A 433 31.36 -10.31 -51.74
C PHE A 433 30.31 -10.21 -52.85
N GLU A 434 29.33 -9.31 -52.71
CA GLU A 434 28.28 -9.04 -53.72
C GLU A 434 28.88 -8.67 -55.07
N THR A 435 29.86 -7.76 -55.10
CA THR A 435 30.54 -7.33 -56.34
C THR A 435 31.23 -8.51 -57.04
N LYS A 436 31.89 -9.40 -56.27
CA LYS A 436 32.52 -10.60 -56.84
C LYS A 436 31.46 -11.58 -57.35
N TRP A 437 30.44 -11.87 -56.55
CA TRP A 437 29.37 -12.81 -56.86
C TRP A 437 28.55 -12.41 -58.10
N LEU A 438 28.28 -11.11 -58.26
CA LEU A 438 27.57 -10.59 -59.43
C LEU A 438 28.39 -10.64 -60.73
N ALA A 439 29.73 -10.64 -60.62
CA ALA A 439 30.65 -10.66 -61.75
C ALA A 439 30.99 -12.07 -62.27
N GLU A 440 30.47 -13.13 -61.64
CA GLU A 440 30.62 -14.50 -62.14
C GLU A 440 29.65 -14.75 -63.32
N GLU A 441 30.19 -15.10 -64.49
CA GLU A 441 29.43 -15.48 -65.69
C GLU A 441 29.15 -17.01 -65.70
N ASN A 442 28.18 -17.46 -66.49
CA ASN A 442 27.80 -18.89 -66.63
C ASN A 442 27.46 -19.60 -65.30
N ARG A 443 26.72 -18.93 -64.41
CA ARG A 443 26.28 -19.45 -63.09
C ARG A 443 25.20 -20.53 -63.13
N TRP A 444 24.53 -20.71 -64.26
CA TRP A 444 23.48 -21.70 -64.46
C TRP A 444 23.88 -22.61 -65.62
N HIS A 445 23.70 -23.91 -65.42
CA HIS A 445 23.87 -24.94 -66.43
C HIS A 445 22.48 -25.51 -66.71
N ASP A 446 21.97 -25.25 -67.91
CA ASP A 446 20.73 -25.88 -68.37
C ASP A 446 21.06 -27.31 -68.82
N PHE A 447 20.17 -28.27 -68.55
CA PHE A 447 20.35 -29.69 -68.86
C PHE A 447 19.20 -30.22 -69.71
N GLU A 448 19.47 -31.23 -70.54
CA GLU A 448 18.42 -31.94 -71.30
C GLU A 448 17.83 -33.08 -70.45
N VAL A 449 16.53 -33.28 -70.54
CA VAL A 449 15.80 -34.36 -69.86
C VAL A 449 15.92 -35.64 -70.69
N ASP A 450 16.59 -36.65 -70.16
CA ASP A 450 16.78 -37.96 -70.80
C ASP A 450 15.51 -38.82 -70.72
N THR A 451 14.89 -38.87 -69.54
CA THR A 451 13.63 -39.59 -69.31
C THR A 451 12.64 -38.73 -68.54
N PHE A 452 11.38 -38.84 -68.92
CA PHE A 452 10.28 -38.11 -68.32
C PHE A 452 9.10 -39.05 -68.05
N GLU A 453 8.59 -39.02 -66.82
CA GLU A 453 7.43 -39.81 -66.39
C GLU A 453 6.42 -38.93 -65.65
N THR A 454 5.13 -39.25 -65.76
CA THR A 454 4.04 -38.55 -65.08
C THR A 454 3.15 -39.52 -64.32
N SER A 455 2.57 -39.06 -63.21
CA SER A 455 1.55 -39.82 -62.48
C SER A 455 0.22 -39.94 -63.22
N SER A 456 -0.04 -39.02 -64.18
CA SER A 456 -1.18 -39.03 -65.10
C SER A 456 -0.77 -39.23 -66.57
N ALA A 457 -1.70 -39.08 -67.53
CA ALA A 457 -1.40 -39.08 -68.96
C ALA A 457 -1.11 -37.66 -69.54
N SER A 458 -0.48 -36.78 -68.73
CA SER A 458 0.22 -35.60 -69.23
C SER A 458 1.39 -36.00 -70.16
N THR A 459 1.81 -35.10 -71.05
CA THR A 459 2.99 -35.28 -71.91
C THR A 459 3.86 -34.04 -71.90
N LEU A 460 5.18 -34.17 -72.09
CA LEU A 460 6.07 -33.05 -72.38
C LEU A 460 6.53 -33.10 -73.84
N GLU A 461 6.32 -31.99 -74.55
CA GLU A 461 6.79 -31.79 -75.92
C GLU A 461 8.05 -30.89 -75.89
N PRO A 462 9.23 -31.38 -76.33
CA PRO A 462 10.45 -30.56 -76.38
C PRO A 462 10.33 -29.50 -77.50
N LEU A 463 10.61 -28.23 -77.18
CA LEU A 463 10.50 -27.11 -78.13
C LEU A 463 11.80 -26.82 -78.91
N GLY A 464 12.90 -27.49 -78.57
CA GLY A 464 14.17 -27.41 -79.31
C GLY A 464 15.10 -26.27 -78.89
N ASP A 465 14.72 -25.48 -77.90
CA ASP A 465 15.53 -24.41 -77.26
C ASP A 465 15.95 -24.77 -75.82
N GLY A 466 15.80 -26.04 -75.42
CA GLY A 466 15.97 -26.53 -74.06
C GLY A 466 14.70 -26.47 -73.19
N SER A 467 13.62 -25.86 -73.67
CA SER A 467 12.33 -25.84 -72.96
C SER A 467 11.39 -26.99 -73.36
N TYR A 468 10.49 -27.32 -72.45
CA TYR A 468 9.51 -28.40 -72.58
C TYR A 468 8.09 -27.87 -72.33
N LEU A 469 7.16 -28.20 -73.22
CA LEU A 469 5.76 -27.78 -73.14
C LEU A 469 4.89 -28.92 -72.60
N ALA A 470 4.18 -28.67 -71.50
CA ALA A 470 3.24 -29.63 -70.91
C ALA A 470 1.89 -29.64 -71.64
N ALA A 471 1.59 -30.79 -72.24
CA ALA A 471 0.42 -31.13 -73.04
C ALA A 471 -0.25 -32.42 -72.53
N GLY A 472 -1.16 -33.02 -73.30
CA GLY A 472 -1.91 -34.22 -72.89
C GLY A 472 -3.02 -33.91 -71.87
N GLU A 473 -3.30 -34.87 -70.97
CA GLU A 473 -4.28 -34.66 -69.89
C GLU A 473 -3.85 -33.54 -68.93
N ASN A 474 -4.83 -32.86 -68.31
CA ASN A 474 -4.60 -31.72 -67.41
C ASN A 474 -5.36 -31.96 -66.09
N PRO A 475 -4.89 -32.89 -65.23
CA PRO A 475 -5.51 -33.19 -63.95
C PRO A 475 -5.33 -32.02 -62.96
N ALA A 476 -6.02 -32.07 -61.82
CA ALA A 476 -5.87 -31.06 -60.77
C ALA A 476 -4.50 -31.14 -60.05
N GLN A 477 -3.88 -32.33 -60.02
CA GLN A 477 -2.55 -32.59 -59.51
C GLN A 477 -1.87 -33.62 -60.41
N ASP A 478 -0.55 -33.49 -60.62
CA ASP A 478 0.27 -34.47 -61.32
C ASP A 478 1.72 -34.35 -60.83
N ILE A 479 2.40 -35.49 -60.66
CA ILE A 479 3.82 -35.56 -60.33
C ILE A 479 4.60 -35.67 -61.64
N TYR A 480 5.57 -34.79 -61.83
CA TYR A 480 6.45 -34.73 -63.01
C TYR A 480 7.84 -35.23 -62.59
N THR A 481 8.23 -36.43 -63.01
CA THR A 481 9.55 -37.02 -62.72
C THR A 481 10.48 -36.81 -63.91
N PHE A 482 11.62 -36.17 -63.65
CA PHE A 482 12.66 -35.90 -64.64
C PHE A 482 13.94 -36.62 -64.25
N SER A 483 14.57 -37.33 -65.19
CA SER A 483 15.92 -37.89 -65.00
C SER A 483 16.84 -37.42 -66.13
N THR A 484 18.10 -37.18 -65.77
CA THR A 484 19.15 -36.66 -66.67
C THR A 484 20.52 -37.08 -66.14
N VAL A 485 21.53 -37.17 -67.01
CA VAL A 485 22.94 -37.27 -66.60
C VAL A 485 23.61 -35.90 -66.63
N ILE A 486 24.07 -35.42 -65.47
CA ILE A 486 24.83 -34.18 -65.33
C ILE A 486 26.34 -34.43 -65.20
N ASP A 487 27.15 -33.47 -65.64
CA ASP A 487 28.61 -33.50 -65.49
C ASP A 487 29.03 -33.55 -64.01
N ALA A 488 30.19 -34.16 -63.72
CA ALA A 488 30.75 -34.18 -62.38
C ALA A 488 31.16 -32.77 -61.92
N GLY A 489 30.47 -32.20 -60.93
CA GLY A 489 30.67 -30.83 -60.47
C GLY A 489 30.14 -30.54 -59.07
N VAL A 490 30.20 -29.27 -58.67
CA VAL A 490 29.63 -28.77 -57.40
C VAL A 490 28.45 -27.86 -57.71
N TYR A 491 27.25 -28.43 -57.72
CA TYR A 491 26.00 -27.71 -57.86
C TYR A 491 25.51 -27.25 -56.48
N LYS A 492 24.95 -26.03 -56.42
CA LYS A 492 24.52 -25.39 -55.17
C LYS A 492 23.05 -24.98 -55.15
N ALA A 493 22.39 -25.05 -56.30
CA ALA A 493 21.00 -24.68 -56.44
C ALA A 493 20.43 -25.29 -57.73
N LEU A 494 19.15 -25.61 -57.71
CA LEU A 494 18.33 -25.90 -58.88
C LEU A 494 17.43 -24.70 -59.16
N ARG A 495 17.30 -24.33 -60.44
CA ARG A 495 16.43 -23.25 -60.90
C ARG A 495 15.33 -23.82 -61.78
N ILE A 496 14.08 -23.61 -61.38
CA ILE A 496 12.90 -23.92 -62.19
C ILE A 496 12.36 -22.62 -62.79
N GLU A 497 12.02 -22.66 -64.08
CA GLU A 497 11.47 -21.50 -64.77
C GLU A 497 10.11 -21.80 -65.41
N GLY A 498 9.09 -21.04 -64.99
CA GLY A 498 7.80 -21.01 -65.66
C GLY A 498 7.89 -20.12 -66.90
N LEU A 499 8.09 -20.72 -68.07
CA LEU A 499 8.17 -20.03 -69.36
C LEU A 499 6.78 -19.80 -69.96
N LEU A 500 6.66 -18.78 -70.83
CA LEU A 500 5.41 -18.44 -71.50
C LEU A 500 5.28 -19.17 -72.84
N HIS A 501 4.08 -19.66 -73.17
CA HIS A 501 3.82 -20.26 -74.48
C HIS A 501 2.42 -19.90 -74.99
N GLU A 502 2.28 -19.61 -76.28
CA GLU A 502 1.03 -19.10 -76.88
C GLU A 502 -0.15 -20.08 -76.80
N SER A 503 0.13 -21.40 -76.74
CA SER A 503 -0.90 -22.43 -76.61
C SER A 503 -1.45 -22.61 -75.19
N LEU A 504 -0.77 -22.07 -74.17
CA LEU A 504 -1.21 -22.16 -72.78
C LEU A 504 -2.35 -21.15 -72.53
N PRO A 505 -3.27 -21.44 -71.58
CA PRO A 505 -4.36 -20.54 -71.24
C PRO A 505 -3.89 -19.10 -71.07
N GLY A 506 -4.40 -18.21 -71.91
CA GLY A 506 -4.10 -16.78 -71.88
C GLY A 506 -2.65 -16.38 -72.18
N GLY A 507 -1.78 -17.29 -72.63
CA GLY A 507 -0.36 -17.04 -72.88
C GLY A 507 0.50 -16.88 -71.62
N GLY A 508 0.02 -17.33 -70.45
CA GLY A 508 0.81 -17.37 -69.23
C GLY A 508 1.60 -18.68 -69.08
N PRO A 509 2.29 -18.90 -67.95
CA PRO A 509 3.16 -20.06 -67.77
C PRO A 509 2.41 -21.36 -67.42
N GLY A 510 1.17 -21.27 -66.92
CA GLY A 510 0.44 -22.42 -66.39
C GLY A 510 -0.73 -22.94 -67.24
N ARG A 511 -1.02 -24.23 -67.06
CA ARG A 511 -2.10 -24.98 -67.73
C ARG A 511 -3.48 -24.81 -67.09
N ALA A 512 -3.57 -24.19 -65.91
CA ALA A 512 -4.86 -23.85 -65.32
C ALA A 512 -5.58 -22.80 -66.19
N GLY A 513 -6.93 -22.83 -66.23
CA GLY A 513 -7.72 -21.89 -67.06
C GLY A 513 -7.52 -20.40 -66.74
N ASN A 514 -6.84 -20.11 -65.65
CA ASN A 514 -6.47 -18.78 -65.15
C ASN A 514 -4.96 -18.47 -65.32
N SER A 515 -4.26 -19.26 -66.16
CA SER A 515 -2.81 -19.16 -66.45
C SER A 515 -1.86 -19.49 -65.29
N ASN A 516 -2.35 -19.95 -64.13
CA ASN A 516 -1.54 -20.17 -62.94
C ASN A 516 -0.84 -21.55 -62.94
N ILE A 517 0.29 -21.62 -62.23
CA ILE A 517 0.93 -22.87 -61.78
C ILE A 517 0.89 -22.86 -60.24
N VAL A 518 0.74 -24.05 -59.65
CA VAL A 518 1.09 -24.32 -58.26
C VAL A 518 2.12 -25.45 -58.26
N LEU A 519 3.29 -25.24 -57.65
CA LEU A 519 4.26 -26.29 -57.36
C LEU A 519 4.09 -26.66 -55.88
N THR A 520 3.49 -27.83 -55.62
CA THR A 520 3.18 -28.28 -54.25
C THR A 520 4.42 -28.73 -53.50
N GLU A 521 5.35 -29.43 -54.15
CA GLU A 521 6.59 -29.95 -53.54
C GLU A 521 7.66 -30.15 -54.63
N ILE A 522 8.95 -30.09 -54.27
CA ILE A 522 10.07 -30.50 -55.14
C ILE A 522 10.99 -31.48 -54.41
N GLU A 523 10.96 -32.74 -54.85
CA GLU A 523 11.89 -33.78 -54.40
C GLU A 523 12.99 -34.01 -55.46
N GLY A 524 14.13 -34.55 -55.03
CA GLY A 524 15.20 -34.93 -55.93
C GLY A 524 16.13 -35.97 -55.32
N THR A 525 16.71 -36.83 -56.14
CA THR A 525 17.76 -37.77 -55.76
C THR A 525 18.91 -37.69 -56.77
N VAL A 526 20.13 -37.95 -56.30
CA VAL A 526 21.34 -37.99 -57.13
C VAL A 526 22.12 -39.25 -56.82
N GLU A 527 22.52 -39.97 -57.86
CA GLU A 527 23.42 -41.13 -57.77
C GLU A 527 24.64 -40.93 -58.70
N SER A 528 25.77 -41.55 -58.34
CA SER A 528 26.96 -41.54 -59.18
C SER A 528 26.84 -42.64 -60.23
N LEU A 529 27.19 -42.37 -61.48
CA LEU A 529 27.26 -43.37 -62.55
C LEU A 529 28.71 -43.78 -62.81
N ASP A 530 28.92 -45.01 -63.25
CA ASP A 530 30.22 -45.48 -63.75
C ASP A 530 30.44 -45.16 -65.24
N ALA A 531 31.60 -45.56 -65.78
CA ALA A 531 31.98 -45.30 -67.17
C ALA A 531 31.13 -46.05 -68.22
N GLU A 532 30.27 -46.97 -67.78
CA GLU A 532 29.35 -47.76 -68.60
C GLU A 532 27.89 -47.28 -68.44
N GLY A 533 27.67 -46.23 -67.63
CA GLY A 533 26.36 -45.61 -67.37
C GLY A 533 25.54 -46.33 -66.31
N LEU A 534 26.14 -47.20 -65.50
CA LEU A 534 25.47 -47.95 -64.45
C LEU A 534 25.60 -47.26 -63.09
N ALA A 535 24.53 -47.32 -62.27
CA ALA A 535 24.51 -46.74 -60.95
C ALA A 535 25.57 -47.35 -60.02
N GLN A 536 26.42 -46.49 -59.45
CA GLN A 536 27.57 -46.81 -58.61
C GLN A 536 27.41 -46.20 -57.22
N GLY A 537 26.45 -46.70 -56.44
CA GLY A 537 26.21 -46.30 -55.06
C GLY A 537 24.75 -46.47 -54.63
N GLU A 538 24.40 -45.88 -53.49
CA GLU A 538 23.01 -45.61 -53.14
C GLU A 538 22.66 -44.18 -53.56
N ALA A 539 21.44 -43.98 -54.07
CA ALA A 539 20.95 -42.65 -54.43
C ALA A 539 20.78 -41.78 -53.17
N VAL A 540 21.31 -40.56 -53.22
CA VAL A 540 21.27 -39.59 -52.12
C VAL A 540 20.13 -38.60 -52.38
N ALA A 541 19.20 -38.46 -51.44
CA ALA A 541 18.16 -37.44 -51.50
C ALA A 541 18.76 -36.04 -51.38
N VAL A 542 18.27 -35.10 -52.21
CA VAL A 542 18.65 -33.69 -52.15
C VAL A 542 17.81 -32.99 -51.08
N ASP A 543 18.50 -32.48 -50.07
CA ASP A 543 17.90 -31.87 -48.88
C ASP A 543 17.85 -30.34 -49.02
N TRP A 544 16.82 -29.83 -49.71
CA TRP A 544 16.63 -28.39 -49.96
C TRP A 544 16.42 -27.63 -48.64
N LYS A 545 17.25 -26.62 -48.36
CA LYS A 545 17.18 -25.79 -47.13
C LYS A 545 16.62 -24.42 -47.37
N HIS A 546 16.74 -23.90 -48.58
CA HIS A 546 16.33 -22.55 -48.94
C HIS A 546 15.60 -22.54 -50.28
N ALA A 547 14.47 -21.85 -50.31
CA ALA A 547 13.73 -21.60 -51.53
C ALA A 547 13.57 -20.08 -51.73
N TYR A 548 13.76 -19.62 -52.97
CA TYR A 548 13.57 -18.24 -53.40
C TYR A 548 12.72 -18.23 -54.68
N ALA A 549 11.85 -17.24 -54.83
CA ALA A 549 11.14 -17.01 -56.09
C ALA A 549 11.07 -15.52 -56.41
N ASP A 550 11.08 -15.20 -57.71
CA ASP A 550 10.92 -13.83 -58.23
C ASP A 550 9.57 -13.21 -57.85
N HIS A 551 8.54 -14.04 -57.72
CA HIS A 551 7.21 -13.66 -57.28
C HIS A 551 6.50 -14.82 -56.57
N GLN A 552 5.65 -14.49 -55.60
CA GLN A 552 4.88 -15.43 -54.79
C GLN A 552 3.51 -14.80 -54.53
N GLN A 553 2.44 -15.56 -54.78
CA GLN A 553 1.07 -15.14 -54.46
C GLN A 553 0.88 -15.09 -52.92
N PRO A 554 0.07 -14.16 -52.36
CA PRO A 554 -0.24 -14.16 -50.94
C PRO A 554 -0.79 -15.51 -50.46
N ASN A 555 -0.22 -16.04 -49.38
CA ASN A 555 -0.46 -17.36 -48.79
C ASN A 555 0.01 -18.58 -49.62
N TRP A 556 0.82 -18.39 -50.67
CA TRP A 556 1.42 -19.48 -51.46
C TRP A 556 2.95 -19.28 -51.61
N PRO A 557 3.70 -19.36 -50.49
CA PRO A 557 5.12 -19.05 -50.48
C PRO A 557 5.95 -20.15 -51.14
N VAL A 558 7.08 -19.80 -51.74
CA VAL A 558 7.98 -20.77 -52.37
C VAL A 558 8.59 -21.77 -51.38
N THR A 559 8.66 -21.41 -50.09
CA THR A 559 9.13 -22.29 -49.02
C THR A 559 8.19 -23.44 -48.72
N ALA A 560 6.91 -23.35 -49.10
CA ALA A 560 5.96 -24.45 -48.96
C ALA A 560 6.15 -25.54 -50.03
N ALA A 561 6.98 -25.30 -51.04
CA ALA A 561 7.34 -26.33 -52.03
C ALA A 561 8.50 -27.24 -51.56
N ILE A 562 8.99 -27.08 -50.32
CA ILE A 562 10.12 -27.87 -49.75
C ILE A 562 9.86 -28.26 -48.28
N ASP A 563 8.60 -28.35 -47.85
CA ASP A 563 8.23 -28.69 -46.47
C ASP A 563 7.67 -30.12 -46.31
N GLY A 564 7.52 -30.84 -47.41
CA GLY A 564 7.00 -32.21 -47.48
C GLY A 564 5.49 -32.29 -47.64
N ASN A 565 4.78 -31.17 -47.85
CA ASN A 565 3.32 -31.15 -47.96
C ASN A 565 2.81 -31.13 -49.41
N ILE A 566 2.52 -32.31 -49.96
CA ILE A 566 1.95 -32.47 -51.30
C ILE A 566 0.44 -32.16 -51.42
N THR A 567 -0.18 -31.37 -50.53
CA THR A 567 -1.63 -31.07 -50.63
C THR A 567 -1.95 -29.98 -51.64
N LEU A 568 -3.18 -30.01 -52.19
CA LEU A 568 -3.65 -29.07 -53.21
C LEU A 568 -3.91 -27.64 -52.72
N ASP A 569 -3.84 -27.42 -51.41
CA ASP A 569 -4.00 -26.13 -50.75
C ASP A 569 -2.67 -25.50 -50.29
N ASP A 570 -1.52 -26.09 -50.68
CA ASP A 570 -0.19 -25.64 -50.27
C ASP A 570 0.82 -25.54 -51.44
N GLY A 571 1.94 -24.86 -51.20
CA GLY A 571 3.06 -24.72 -52.14
C GLY A 571 3.21 -23.34 -52.80
N TRP A 572 3.98 -23.28 -53.89
CA TRP A 572 4.34 -22.04 -54.60
C TRP A 572 3.36 -21.71 -55.73
N ALA A 573 2.72 -20.53 -55.68
CA ALA A 573 1.83 -20.04 -56.74
C ALA A 573 2.27 -18.70 -57.34
N VAL A 574 2.05 -18.54 -58.66
CA VAL A 574 2.68 -17.48 -59.48
C VAL A 574 1.77 -16.31 -59.93
N GLU A 575 0.52 -16.28 -59.47
CA GLU A 575 -0.49 -15.23 -59.73
C GLU A 575 -0.84 -15.03 -61.24
N GLY A 576 -0.95 -16.14 -62.00
CA GLY A 576 -1.05 -16.13 -63.46
C GLY A 576 -2.18 -15.28 -64.09
N ILE A 577 -3.26 -14.98 -63.35
CA ILE A 577 -4.34 -14.09 -63.82
C ILE A 577 -3.82 -12.67 -64.07
N GLN A 578 -3.04 -12.16 -63.13
CA GLN A 578 -2.62 -10.76 -63.09
C GLN A 578 -1.26 -10.57 -63.75
N ARG A 579 -0.42 -11.62 -63.77
CA ARG A 579 0.97 -11.54 -64.21
C ARG A 579 1.30 -12.67 -65.18
N LYS A 580 1.38 -12.33 -66.47
CA LYS A 580 1.74 -13.22 -67.57
C LYS A 580 3.18 -12.95 -68.00
N GLU A 581 4.10 -13.26 -67.10
CA GLU A 581 5.54 -13.05 -67.25
C GLU A 581 6.29 -14.33 -66.86
N ARG A 582 7.53 -14.47 -67.33
CA ARG A 582 8.42 -15.58 -66.95
C ARG A 582 8.60 -15.59 -65.44
N ARG A 583 8.53 -16.77 -64.83
CA ARG A 583 8.66 -16.99 -63.39
C ARG A 583 9.89 -17.81 -63.09
N VAL A 584 10.51 -17.59 -61.94
CA VAL A 584 11.73 -18.27 -61.53
C VAL A 584 11.65 -18.63 -60.05
N ALA A 585 11.76 -19.93 -59.76
CA ALA A 585 12.06 -20.44 -58.42
C ALA A 585 13.48 -21.01 -58.39
N ILE A 586 14.14 -20.88 -57.24
CA ILE A 586 15.49 -21.38 -56.97
C ILE A 586 15.43 -22.12 -55.64
N PHE A 587 15.92 -23.37 -55.63
CA PHE A 587 16.01 -24.26 -54.48
C PHE A 587 17.48 -24.56 -54.20
N ALA A 588 17.93 -24.50 -52.95
CA ALA A 588 19.33 -24.58 -52.53
C ALA A 588 19.52 -25.24 -51.16
#